data_AF-A0A9Q0RBH3-F1
#
_entry.id   AF-A0A9Q0RBH3-F1
#
_cell.length_a   1.000
_cell.length_b   1.000
_cell.length_c   1.000
_cell.angle_alpha   90.00
_cell.angle_beta   90.00
_cell.angle_gamma   90.00
#
_symmetry.space_group_name_H-M   'P 1'
#
loop_
_entity.id
_entity.type
_entity.pdbx_description
1 polymer ?
#
loop_
_entity_poly.entity_id
_entity_poly.type
_entity_poly.pdbx_seq_one_letter_code
_entity_poly.pdbx_strand_id
1 'polypeptide(L)'
;MDLKKILMNLLKSNHLYLKMMIIFLIFLFNENISNYHISCGYFNSFLYYSPLSFSNLEEDLIKLFRRKEFCDISFKTENGEIIEAHKLILKYRLKDENQIEKLQEIISKKSIKESNQIFEMIYSNRIINPKLYSEIKEIINSNEKIEETMKRIYLNENENEKDFIIERKEKQYKFPKLILIMRSELYRGMFLSVTEDTSNKVTDYSELSDKSFQIFEYWIYSNQIKDEIQITQEIIEELEIGIDYFQLNQTYPNLLDLLINKFNN
;
A
#
# COMPACT_ATOMS: atom_id res chain seq x y z
N MET A 1 17.66 37.57 -20.31
CA MET A 1 17.36 36.34 -21.09
C MET A 1 15.91 36.00 -20.85
N ASP A 2 15.11 35.92 -21.91
CA ASP A 2 13.64 35.95 -21.79
C ASP A 2 13.10 34.55 -21.44
N LEU A 3 12.89 34.29 -20.14
CA LEU A 3 12.53 32.98 -19.58
C LEU A 3 11.30 32.38 -20.28
N LYS A 4 10.34 33.23 -20.67
CA LYS A 4 9.13 32.88 -21.41
C LYS A 4 9.44 32.26 -22.78
N LYS A 5 10.47 32.73 -23.46
CA LYS A 5 10.89 32.25 -24.79
C LYS A 5 11.58 30.88 -24.68
N ILE A 6 12.31 30.63 -23.59
CA ILE A 6 12.95 29.34 -23.29
C ILE A 6 11.88 28.29 -22.98
N LEU A 7 10.93 28.61 -22.10
CA LEU A 7 9.81 27.71 -21.73
C LEU A 7 8.95 27.34 -22.95
N MET A 8 8.65 28.32 -23.83
CA MET A 8 7.89 28.08 -25.07
C MET A 8 8.63 27.19 -26.07
N ASN A 9 9.96 27.26 -26.14
CA ASN A 9 10.75 26.37 -27.00
C ASN A 9 10.81 24.94 -26.44
N LEU A 10 10.90 24.79 -25.12
CA LEU A 10 10.93 23.47 -24.48
C LEU A 10 9.56 22.77 -24.53
N LEU A 11 8.45 23.52 -24.52
CA LEU A 11 7.09 23.00 -24.76
C LEU A 11 6.88 22.45 -26.18
N LYS A 12 7.76 22.79 -27.13
CA LYS A 12 7.74 22.20 -28.49
C LYS A 12 8.50 20.89 -28.58
N SER A 13 9.18 20.44 -27.52
CA SER A 13 9.88 19.16 -27.51
C SER A 13 8.90 17.98 -27.57
N ASN A 14 9.32 16.83 -28.12
CA ASN A 14 8.50 15.61 -28.14
C ASN A 14 8.52 14.83 -26.81
N HIS A 15 9.26 15.30 -25.81
CA HIS A 15 9.34 14.65 -24.51
C HIS A 15 8.18 15.09 -23.60
N LEU A 16 7.20 14.20 -23.44
CA LEU A 16 6.01 14.40 -22.60
C LEU A 16 6.37 14.79 -21.16
N TYR A 17 7.41 14.15 -20.60
CA TYR A 17 7.86 14.41 -19.24
C TYR A 17 8.38 15.84 -19.05
N LEU A 18 9.16 16.33 -20.02
CA LEU A 18 9.71 17.69 -20.00
C LEU A 18 8.59 18.74 -20.12
N LYS A 19 7.59 18.48 -20.97
CA LYS A 19 6.38 19.31 -21.08
C LYS A 19 5.63 19.40 -19.76
N MET A 20 5.43 18.28 -19.07
CA MET A 20 4.73 18.25 -17.78
C MET A 20 5.49 19.00 -16.69
N MET A 21 6.81 18.83 -16.61
CA MET A 21 7.65 19.53 -15.64
C MET A 21 7.61 21.06 -15.87
N ILE A 22 7.57 21.50 -17.13
CA ILE A 22 7.45 22.91 -17.49
C ILE A 22 6.09 23.48 -17.14
N ILE A 23 5.01 22.74 -17.40
CA ILE A 23 3.65 23.16 -17.00
C ILE A 23 3.57 23.30 -15.48
N PHE A 24 4.16 22.35 -14.73
CA PHE A 24 4.22 22.41 -13.26
C PHE A 24 5.02 23.62 -12.76
N LEU A 25 6.17 23.92 -13.36
CA LEU A 25 6.95 25.12 -13.05
C LEU A 25 6.18 26.41 -13.40
N ILE A 26 5.50 26.47 -14.53
CA ILE A 26 4.66 27.63 -14.89
C ILE A 26 3.53 27.83 -13.86
N PHE A 27 2.98 26.74 -13.32
CA PHE A 27 1.92 26.77 -12.31
C PHE A 27 2.45 27.24 -10.95
N LEU A 28 3.64 26.78 -10.54
CA LEU A 28 4.28 27.18 -9.28
C LEU A 28 4.70 28.65 -9.24
N PHE A 29 4.99 29.26 -10.39
CA PHE A 29 5.56 30.61 -10.47
C PHE A 29 4.59 31.69 -10.98
N ASN A 30 3.32 31.35 -11.30
CA ASN A 30 2.29 32.34 -11.65
C ASN A 30 1.17 32.37 -10.60
N GLU A 31 1.19 33.35 -9.71
CA GLU A 31 0.09 33.61 -8.77
C GLU A 31 -1.19 34.17 -9.42
N ASN A 32 -1.28 34.28 -10.75
CA ASN A 32 -2.44 34.89 -11.42
C ASN A 32 -2.83 34.21 -12.73
N ILE A 33 -3.47 33.04 -12.66
CA ILE A 33 -4.19 32.47 -13.81
C ILE A 33 -5.59 32.03 -13.40
N SER A 34 -6.53 32.98 -13.44
CA SER A 34 -7.96 32.78 -13.31
C SER A 34 -8.67 32.46 -14.65
N ASN A 35 -7.95 32.21 -15.75
CA ASN A 35 -8.57 32.18 -17.10
C ASN A 35 -8.12 31.06 -18.05
N TYR A 36 -7.69 29.90 -17.54
CA TYR A 36 -7.53 28.71 -18.40
C TYR A 36 -8.56 27.64 -18.05
N HIS A 37 -9.66 27.61 -18.82
CA HIS A 37 -10.53 26.44 -18.94
C HIS A 37 -9.78 25.35 -19.72
N ILE A 38 -8.94 24.59 -19.01
CA ILE A 38 -8.46 23.29 -19.47
C ILE A 38 -9.37 22.25 -18.82
N SER A 39 -9.95 21.38 -19.64
CA SER A 39 -10.91 20.35 -19.25
C SER A 39 -10.37 19.48 -18.09
N CYS A 40 -10.85 19.78 -16.88
CA CYS A 40 -10.43 19.21 -15.60
C CYS A 40 -11.01 17.79 -15.32
N GLY A 41 -10.93 16.89 -16.31
CA GLY A 41 -11.23 15.47 -16.11
C GLY A 41 -10.00 14.64 -15.75
N TYR A 42 -8.86 14.93 -16.41
CA TYR A 42 -7.62 14.15 -16.27
C TYR A 42 -6.58 14.78 -15.33
N PHE A 43 -6.76 16.04 -14.93
CA PHE A 43 -5.81 16.74 -14.05
C PHE A 43 -6.10 16.55 -12.56
N ASN A 44 -7.36 16.28 -12.18
CA ASN A 44 -7.74 16.05 -10.78
C ASN A 44 -7.24 14.71 -10.23
N SER A 45 -6.89 13.74 -11.08
CA SER A 45 -6.21 12.51 -10.64
C SER A 45 -4.69 12.68 -10.52
N PHE A 46 -4.10 13.68 -11.17
CA PHE A 46 -2.64 13.88 -11.18
C PHE A 46 -2.15 14.83 -10.08
N LEU A 47 -2.93 15.84 -9.70
CA LEU A 47 -2.55 16.79 -8.63
C LEU A 47 -2.71 16.24 -7.19
N TYR A 48 -3.28 15.04 -7.01
CA TYR A 48 -3.22 14.31 -5.73
C TYR A 48 -1.92 13.50 -5.54
N TYR A 49 -1.09 13.40 -6.58
CA TYR A 49 0.26 12.82 -6.49
C TYR A 49 1.29 13.93 -6.32
N SER A 50 1.31 14.57 -5.16
CA SER A 50 2.56 15.15 -4.69
C SER A 50 3.52 13.99 -4.42
N PRO A 51 4.75 13.97 -4.95
CA PRO A 51 5.76 12.98 -4.59
C PRO A 51 6.33 13.34 -3.21
N LEU A 52 5.45 13.36 -2.20
CA LEU A 52 5.83 13.19 -0.81
C LEU A 52 6.05 11.68 -0.66
N SER A 53 7.33 11.28 -0.57
CA SER A 53 7.80 9.89 -0.60
C SER A 53 6.82 8.95 0.09
N PHE A 54 6.10 8.17 -0.70
CA PHE A 54 5.29 7.09 -0.16
C PHE A 54 6.24 5.99 0.29
N SER A 55 6.02 5.42 1.48
CA SER A 55 6.56 4.09 1.71
C SER A 55 5.73 3.12 0.87
N ASN A 56 6.37 2.10 0.30
CA ASN A 56 5.68 1.11 -0.53
C ASN A 56 4.46 0.51 0.19
N LEU A 57 4.52 0.38 1.51
CA LEU A 57 3.44 -0.17 2.35
C LEU A 57 2.19 0.72 2.37
N GLU A 58 2.32 2.04 2.43
CA GLU A 58 1.16 2.95 2.39
C GLU A 58 0.44 2.84 1.04
N GLU A 59 1.18 2.79 -0.06
CA GLU A 59 0.59 2.63 -1.38
C GLU A 59 -0.15 1.31 -1.51
N ASP A 60 0.43 0.23 -1.00
CA ASP A 60 -0.16 -1.10 -1.13
C ASP A 60 -1.45 -1.23 -0.32
N LEU A 61 -1.52 -0.61 0.86
CA LEU A 61 -2.76 -0.53 1.64
C LEU A 61 -3.83 0.30 0.92
N ILE A 62 -3.48 1.45 0.33
CA ILE A 62 -4.43 2.23 -0.45
C ILE A 62 -4.90 1.43 -1.68
N LYS A 63 -4.00 0.74 -2.39
CA LYS A 63 -4.35 -0.11 -3.53
C LYS A 63 -5.32 -1.22 -3.10
N LEU A 64 -5.02 -1.90 -2.00
CA LEU A 64 -5.87 -2.93 -1.42
C LEU A 64 -7.29 -2.40 -1.12
N PHE A 65 -7.40 -1.24 -0.46
CA PHE A 65 -8.70 -0.60 -0.21
C PHE A 65 -9.44 -0.26 -1.52
N ARG A 66 -8.75 0.36 -2.48
CA ARG A 66 -9.35 0.77 -3.76
C ARG A 66 -9.82 -0.40 -4.62
N ARG A 67 -9.10 -1.54 -4.55
CA ARG A 67 -9.45 -2.77 -5.28
C ARG A 67 -10.64 -3.50 -4.66
N LYS A 68 -10.98 -3.23 -3.39
CA LYS A 68 -12.05 -3.89 -2.63
C LYS A 68 -11.92 -5.41 -2.56
N GLU A 69 -10.68 -5.89 -2.51
CA GLU A 69 -10.38 -7.32 -2.53
C GLU A 69 -10.34 -7.88 -1.11
N PHE A 70 -11.10 -8.95 -0.84
CA PHE A 70 -11.12 -9.62 0.47
C PHE A 70 -11.56 -8.73 1.64
N CYS A 71 -12.42 -7.75 1.37
CA CYS A 71 -13.08 -6.97 2.42
C CYS A 71 -14.03 -7.86 3.24
N ASP A 72 -14.01 -7.69 4.56
CA ASP A 72 -14.69 -8.54 5.54
C ASP A 72 -15.56 -7.71 6.52
N ILE A 73 -15.67 -6.40 6.27
CA ILE A 73 -16.57 -5.47 6.93
C ILE A 73 -17.13 -4.44 5.94
N SER A 74 -18.37 -4.03 6.18
CA SER A 74 -19.09 -3.07 5.35
C SER A 74 -19.64 -1.93 6.19
N PHE A 75 -19.55 -0.71 5.67
CA PHE A 75 -20.07 0.50 6.27
C PHE A 75 -21.14 1.13 5.39
N LYS A 76 -22.24 1.58 6.01
CA LYS A 76 -23.35 2.23 5.29
C LYS A 76 -23.23 3.76 5.37
N THR A 77 -23.29 4.43 4.23
CA THR A 77 -23.25 5.90 4.10
C THR A 77 -24.61 6.55 4.34
N GLU A 78 -24.68 7.88 4.36
CA GLU A 78 -25.93 8.65 4.50
C GLU A 78 -26.99 8.26 3.46
N ASN A 79 -26.55 8.05 2.21
CA ASN A 79 -27.44 7.68 1.09
C ASN A 79 -27.69 6.17 1.01
N GLY A 80 -27.19 5.39 1.97
CA GLY A 80 -27.31 3.94 1.99
C GLY A 80 -26.36 3.18 1.07
N GLU A 81 -25.38 3.86 0.49
CA GLU A 81 -24.30 3.22 -0.27
C GLU A 81 -23.37 2.44 0.67
N ILE A 82 -22.73 1.38 0.16
CA ILE A 82 -21.88 0.50 0.96
C ILE A 82 -20.40 0.76 0.66
N ILE A 83 -19.61 0.87 1.71
CA ILE A 83 -18.15 0.91 1.66
C ILE A 83 -17.60 -0.32 2.33
N GLU A 84 -16.81 -1.07 1.58
CA GLU A 84 -16.19 -2.30 2.04
C GLU A 84 -14.78 -1.99 2.52
N ALA A 85 -14.36 -2.63 3.61
CA ALA A 85 -13.05 -2.46 4.22
C ALA A 85 -12.57 -3.76 4.89
N HIS A 86 -11.39 -3.70 5.49
CA HIS A 86 -10.72 -4.83 6.12
C HIS A 86 -10.64 -4.64 7.65
N LYS A 87 -11.27 -5.53 8.43
CA LYS A 87 -11.25 -5.53 9.90
C LYS A 87 -9.83 -5.57 10.44
N LEU A 88 -8.97 -6.39 9.83
CA LEU A 88 -7.56 -6.45 10.22
C LEU A 88 -6.92 -5.07 10.16
N ILE A 89 -7.05 -4.35 9.04
CA ILE A 89 -6.47 -3.01 8.92
C ILE A 89 -7.11 -2.05 9.93
N LEU A 90 -8.43 -2.04 10.06
CA LEU A 90 -9.10 -1.15 11.02
C LEU A 90 -8.67 -1.41 12.46
N LYS A 91 -8.50 -2.68 12.86
CA LYS A 91 -8.06 -3.06 14.20
C LYS A 91 -6.73 -2.42 14.59
N TYR A 92 -5.76 -2.38 13.68
CA TYR A 92 -4.45 -1.79 13.97
C TYR A 92 -4.41 -0.28 13.74
N ARG A 93 -5.28 0.27 12.87
CA ARG A 93 -5.26 1.69 12.50
C ARG A 93 -6.18 2.55 13.36
N LEU A 94 -7.17 1.96 14.00
CA LEU A 94 -7.99 2.60 15.02
C LEU A 94 -7.36 2.39 16.40
N LYS A 95 -7.69 3.25 17.37
CA LYS A 95 -7.12 3.18 18.73
C LYS A 95 -7.52 1.91 19.48
N ASP A 96 -8.72 1.38 19.20
CA ASP A 96 -9.26 0.15 19.76
C ASP A 96 -10.40 -0.40 18.89
N GLU A 97 -10.78 -1.66 19.09
CA GLU A 97 -11.84 -2.33 18.30
C GLU A 97 -13.22 -1.67 18.47
N ASN A 98 -13.50 -1.05 19.63
CA ASN A 98 -14.77 -0.35 19.87
C ASN A 98 -14.91 0.93 19.02
N GLN A 99 -13.82 1.41 18.42
CA GLN A 99 -13.88 2.56 17.52
C GLN A 99 -14.53 2.24 16.16
N ILE A 100 -14.72 0.96 15.82
CA ILE A 100 -15.41 0.56 14.58
C ILE A 100 -16.86 1.07 14.59
N GLU A 101 -17.55 0.99 15.72
CA GLU A 101 -18.92 1.48 15.86
C GLU A 101 -18.99 3.00 15.68
N LYS A 102 -18.07 3.75 16.32
CA LYS A 102 -17.97 5.21 16.13
C LYS A 102 -17.64 5.58 14.69
N LEU A 103 -16.75 4.82 14.04
CA LEU A 103 -16.48 5.01 12.61
C LEU A 103 -17.76 4.83 11.80
N GLN A 104 -18.57 3.79 12.08
CA GLN A 104 -19.87 3.59 11.43
C GLN A 104 -20.84 4.75 11.67
N GLU A 105 -20.90 5.31 12.88
CA GLU A 105 -21.72 6.51 13.15
C GLU A 105 -21.27 7.72 12.33
N ILE A 106 -19.95 7.92 12.18
CA ILE A 106 -19.40 9.00 11.35
C ILE A 106 -19.76 8.76 9.88
N ILE A 107 -19.46 7.57 9.34
CA ILE A 107 -19.70 7.22 7.94
C ILE A 107 -21.20 7.31 7.57
N SER A 108 -22.10 6.97 8.48
CA SER A 108 -23.55 7.06 8.26
C SER A 108 -24.08 8.49 7.99
N LYS A 109 -23.26 9.52 8.24
CA LYS A 109 -23.58 10.93 8.04
C LYS A 109 -22.77 11.57 6.92
N LYS A 110 -22.15 10.75 6.07
CA LYS A 110 -21.23 11.18 5.01
C LYS A 110 -21.68 10.68 3.66
N SER A 111 -21.37 11.45 2.63
CA SER A 111 -21.45 10.98 1.25
C SER A 111 -20.45 9.86 1.00
N ILE A 112 -20.66 9.07 -0.06
CA ILE A 112 -19.69 8.04 -0.51
C ILE A 112 -18.30 8.64 -0.76
N LYS A 113 -18.24 9.86 -1.32
CA LYS A 113 -16.98 10.54 -1.60
C LYS A 113 -16.22 10.89 -0.33
N GLU A 114 -16.87 11.51 0.64
CA GLU A 114 -16.24 11.87 1.91
C GLU A 114 -15.84 10.63 2.70
N SER A 115 -16.68 9.60 2.67
CA SER A 115 -16.40 8.35 3.34
C SER A 115 -15.19 7.64 2.73
N ASN A 116 -15.07 7.60 1.40
CA ASN A 116 -13.86 7.10 0.73
C ASN A 116 -12.61 7.89 1.14
N GLN A 117 -12.70 9.22 1.25
CA GLN A 117 -11.58 10.03 1.76
C GLN A 117 -11.21 9.65 3.19
N ILE A 118 -12.19 9.38 4.07
CA ILE A 118 -11.94 8.91 5.44
C ILE A 118 -11.16 7.59 5.44
N PHE A 119 -11.61 6.60 4.67
CA PHE A 119 -10.90 5.32 4.59
C PHE A 119 -9.51 5.46 3.96
N GLU A 120 -9.33 6.28 2.93
CA GLU A 120 -8.00 6.56 2.38
C GLU A 120 -7.07 7.17 3.45
N MET A 121 -7.56 8.07 4.31
CA MET A 121 -6.77 8.60 5.43
C MET A 121 -6.43 7.51 6.46
N ILE A 122 -7.35 6.60 6.77
CA ILE A 122 -7.12 5.49 7.70
C ILE A 122 -6.02 4.55 7.17
N TYR A 123 -6.09 4.16 5.89
CA TYR A 123 -5.15 3.22 5.26
C TYR A 123 -3.78 3.83 5.00
N SER A 124 -3.72 5.13 4.72
CA SER A 124 -2.47 5.82 4.38
C SER A 124 -1.80 6.56 5.54
N ASN A 125 -2.51 6.78 6.65
CA ASN A 125 -2.15 7.73 7.71
C ASN A 125 -2.02 9.20 7.27
N ARG A 126 -2.49 9.56 6.07
CA ARG A 126 -2.32 10.91 5.52
C ARG A 126 -3.55 11.76 5.77
N ILE A 127 -3.35 13.05 5.99
CA ILE A 127 -4.44 14.01 6.06
C ILE A 127 -4.76 14.46 4.64
N ILE A 128 -5.80 13.86 4.04
CA ILE A 128 -6.29 14.21 2.71
C ILE A 128 -7.26 15.39 2.79
N ASN A 129 -8.12 15.38 3.81
CA ASN A 129 -9.12 16.43 4.04
C ASN A 129 -9.09 16.84 5.52
N PRO A 130 -8.56 18.02 5.87
CA PRO A 130 -8.42 18.46 7.26
C PRO A 130 -9.75 18.52 8.02
N LYS A 131 -10.86 18.82 7.33
CA LYS A 131 -12.20 18.86 7.93
C LYS A 131 -12.67 17.46 8.32
N LEU A 132 -12.50 16.48 7.44
CA LEU A 132 -12.86 15.09 7.76
C LEU A 132 -11.89 14.49 8.79
N TYR A 133 -10.61 14.86 8.71
CA TYR A 133 -9.60 14.42 9.67
C TYR A 133 -9.94 14.87 11.09
N SER A 134 -10.41 16.11 11.28
CA SER A 134 -10.77 16.62 12.61
C SER A 134 -11.93 15.84 13.24
N GLU A 135 -12.77 15.19 12.43
CA GLU A 135 -13.87 14.34 12.89
C GLU A 135 -13.41 12.93 13.28
N ILE A 136 -12.35 12.40 12.66
CA ILE A 136 -11.86 11.02 12.90
C ILE A 136 -10.58 10.97 13.75
N LYS A 137 -9.90 12.10 14.02
CA LYS A 137 -8.61 12.15 14.76
C LYS A 137 -8.68 11.49 16.15
N GLU A 138 -9.87 11.46 16.75
CA GLU A 138 -10.06 10.88 18.08
C GLU A 138 -10.13 9.35 18.04
N ILE A 139 -10.46 8.76 16.89
CA ILE A 139 -10.65 7.32 16.73
C ILE A 139 -9.48 6.63 16.01
N ILE A 140 -8.72 7.36 15.18
CA ILE A 140 -7.55 6.84 14.47
C ILE A 140 -6.27 6.93 15.32
N ASN A 141 -5.32 6.02 15.09
CA ASN A 141 -3.99 6.12 15.66
C ASN A 141 -3.05 6.94 14.75
N SER A 142 -3.25 8.26 14.71
CA SER A 142 -2.55 9.16 13.77
C SER A 142 -1.03 9.23 13.97
N ASN A 143 -0.54 8.90 15.17
CA ASN A 143 0.88 9.00 15.51
C ASN A 143 1.67 7.75 15.09
N GLU A 144 0.98 6.67 14.74
CA GLU A 144 1.62 5.41 14.42
C GLU A 144 1.97 5.33 12.94
N LYS A 145 3.26 5.08 12.67
CA LYS A 145 3.75 4.87 11.30
C LYS A 145 3.25 3.54 10.76
N ILE A 146 3.13 3.45 9.43
CA ILE A 146 2.62 2.21 8.83
C ILE A 146 3.54 1.01 9.09
N GLU A 147 4.84 1.23 9.18
CA GLU A 147 5.83 0.21 9.50
C GLU A 147 5.62 -0.36 10.90
N GLU A 148 5.19 0.47 11.86
CA GLU A 148 4.86 0.04 13.23
C GLU A 148 3.58 -0.80 13.23
N THR A 149 2.56 -0.39 12.47
CA THR A 149 1.33 -1.17 12.27
C THR A 149 1.65 -2.54 11.71
N MET A 150 2.43 -2.61 10.64
CA MET A 150 2.80 -3.87 9.99
C MET A 150 3.67 -4.76 10.89
N LYS A 151 4.58 -4.16 11.68
CA LYS A 151 5.38 -4.88 12.67
C LYS A 151 4.50 -5.48 13.77
N ARG A 152 3.47 -4.77 14.23
CA ARG A 152 2.51 -5.33 15.20
C ARG A 152 1.72 -6.50 14.61
N ILE A 153 1.31 -6.42 13.34
CA ILE A 153 0.65 -7.55 12.66
C ILE A 153 1.60 -8.75 12.57
N TYR A 154 2.87 -8.53 12.20
CA TYR A 154 3.88 -9.59 12.12
C TYR A 154 4.09 -10.30 13.47
N LEU A 155 4.32 -9.51 14.52
CA LEU A 155 4.59 -9.98 15.88
C LEU A 155 3.33 -10.45 16.62
N ASN A 156 2.15 -10.34 16.02
CA ASN A 156 0.91 -10.75 16.65
C ASN A 156 0.92 -12.26 16.90
N GLU A 157 0.68 -12.63 18.15
CA GLU A 157 0.57 -14.01 18.63
C GLU A 157 -0.87 -14.56 18.47
N ASN A 158 -1.85 -13.74 18.09
CA ASN A 158 -3.20 -14.21 17.83
C ASN A 158 -3.26 -15.02 16.52
N GLU A 159 -3.17 -16.34 16.67
CA GLU A 159 -3.24 -17.33 15.60
C GLU A 159 -4.49 -17.19 14.71
N ASN A 160 -5.61 -16.68 15.24
CA ASN A 160 -6.83 -16.50 14.46
C ASN A 160 -6.74 -15.39 13.41
N GLU A 161 -5.79 -14.46 13.56
CA GLU A 161 -5.52 -13.41 12.57
C GLU A 161 -4.55 -13.88 11.47
N LYS A 162 -3.91 -15.04 11.64
CA LYS A 162 -3.03 -15.67 10.65
C LYS A 162 -3.77 -16.83 9.99
N ASP A 163 -4.74 -16.46 9.16
CA ASP A 163 -5.74 -17.34 8.54
C ASP A 163 -5.22 -18.12 7.32
N PHE A 164 -3.91 -18.12 7.07
CA PHE A 164 -3.29 -18.87 5.99
C PHE A 164 -1.95 -19.50 6.38
N ILE A 165 -1.70 -20.71 5.87
CA ILE A 165 -0.52 -21.51 6.16
C ILE A 165 0.25 -21.79 4.87
N ILE A 166 1.53 -21.42 4.85
CA ILE A 166 2.48 -21.84 3.83
C ILE A 166 3.28 -23.01 4.40
N GLU A 167 3.06 -24.20 3.84
CA GLU A 167 3.76 -25.43 4.17
C GLU A 167 5.04 -25.52 3.35
N ARG A 168 6.19 -25.49 4.02
CA ARG A 168 7.52 -25.57 3.38
C ARG A 168 8.35 -26.66 4.05
N LYS A 169 8.68 -27.71 3.30
CA LYS A 169 9.38 -28.90 3.82
C LYS A 169 8.63 -29.42 5.07
N GLU A 170 9.30 -29.47 6.23
CA GLU A 170 8.72 -29.90 7.51
C GLU A 170 8.25 -28.73 8.40
N LYS A 171 8.20 -27.50 7.85
CA LYS A 171 7.83 -26.27 8.57
C LYS A 171 6.52 -25.69 8.05
N GLN A 172 5.85 -24.96 8.93
CA GLN A 172 4.64 -24.22 8.62
C GLN A 172 4.83 -22.76 9.00
N TYR A 173 4.52 -21.87 8.06
CA TYR A 173 4.58 -20.43 8.25
C TYR A 173 3.17 -19.86 8.14
N LYS A 174 2.76 -19.04 9.11
CA LYS A 174 1.39 -18.54 9.19
C LYS A 174 1.33 -17.06 8.87
N PHE A 175 0.39 -16.68 8.02
CA PHE A 175 0.20 -15.33 7.52
C PHE A 175 -1.28 -14.94 7.56
N PRO A 176 -1.61 -13.65 7.76
CA PRO A 176 -2.89 -13.14 7.31
C PRO A 176 -2.92 -13.13 5.78
N LYS A 177 -3.95 -13.72 5.17
CA LYS A 177 -4.15 -13.72 3.71
C LYS A 177 -4.02 -12.32 3.14
N LEU A 178 -4.59 -11.35 3.84
CA LEU A 178 -4.62 -9.95 3.43
C LEU A 178 -3.21 -9.38 3.18
N ILE A 179 -2.24 -9.76 4.01
CA ILE A 179 -0.86 -9.30 3.85
C ILE A 179 -0.21 -9.94 2.62
N LEU A 180 -0.46 -11.22 2.37
CA LEU A 180 0.03 -11.90 1.17
C LEU A 180 -0.57 -11.32 -0.12
N ILE A 181 -1.89 -11.07 -0.13
CA ILE A 181 -2.62 -10.45 -1.25
C ILE A 181 -2.04 -9.07 -1.57
N MET A 182 -1.76 -8.29 -0.53
CA MET A 182 -1.23 -6.95 -0.68
C MET A 182 0.20 -6.94 -1.25
N ARG A 183 1.00 -7.96 -0.94
CA ARG A 183 2.46 -7.93 -1.13
C ARG A 183 2.98 -8.89 -2.20
N SER A 184 2.18 -9.82 -2.71
CA SER A 184 2.57 -10.79 -3.72
C SER A 184 1.45 -11.04 -4.72
N GLU A 185 1.73 -10.76 -6.00
CA GLU A 185 0.78 -11.00 -7.08
C GLU A 185 0.54 -12.50 -7.31
N LEU A 186 1.50 -13.37 -6.99
CA LEU A 186 1.28 -14.83 -6.98
C LEU A 186 0.14 -15.19 -6.01
N TYR A 187 0.26 -14.78 -4.75
CA TYR A 187 -0.74 -15.13 -3.74
C TYR A 187 -2.06 -14.42 -4.00
N ARG A 188 -2.04 -13.15 -4.41
CA ARG A 188 -3.25 -12.44 -4.85
C ARG A 188 -3.96 -13.18 -5.98
N GLY A 189 -3.24 -13.58 -7.02
CA GLY A 189 -3.76 -14.34 -8.14
C GLY A 189 -4.33 -15.69 -7.70
N MET A 190 -3.60 -16.41 -6.85
CA MET A 190 -4.05 -17.68 -6.26
C MET A 190 -5.37 -17.51 -5.48
N PHE A 191 -5.48 -16.53 -4.60
CA PHE A 191 -6.71 -16.33 -3.83
C PHE A 191 -7.89 -15.85 -4.66
N LEU A 192 -7.65 -15.03 -5.70
CA LEU A 192 -8.72 -14.54 -6.58
C LEU A 192 -9.22 -15.60 -7.57
N SER A 193 -8.36 -16.55 -7.96
CA SER A 193 -8.70 -17.61 -8.92
C SER A 193 -9.42 -18.79 -8.28
N VAL A 194 -9.37 -18.89 -6.94
CA VAL A 194 -9.91 -20.01 -6.19
C VAL A 194 -11.22 -19.60 -5.54
N THR A 195 -12.33 -19.87 -6.23
CA THR A 195 -13.68 -19.45 -5.81
C THR A 195 -14.37 -20.41 -4.83
N GLU A 196 -13.93 -21.66 -4.78
CA GLU A 196 -14.61 -22.74 -4.03
C GLU A 196 -13.71 -23.46 -3.01
N ASP A 197 -12.38 -23.27 -3.08
CA ASP A 197 -11.48 -23.95 -2.14
C ASP A 197 -11.50 -23.23 -0.79
N THR A 198 -11.88 -23.98 0.23
CA THR A 198 -11.82 -23.53 1.63
C THR A 198 -10.44 -23.76 2.24
N SER A 199 -9.50 -24.31 1.47
CA SER A 199 -8.13 -24.53 1.92
C SER A 199 -7.52 -23.22 2.42
N ASN A 200 -7.11 -23.25 3.68
CA ASN A 200 -6.32 -22.20 4.31
C ASN A 200 -4.82 -22.51 4.25
N LYS A 201 -4.39 -23.40 3.34
CA LYS A 201 -3.00 -23.78 3.23
C LYS A 201 -2.52 -24.01 1.79
N VAL A 202 -1.24 -23.79 1.56
CA VAL A 202 -0.55 -24.07 0.30
C VAL A 202 0.82 -24.65 0.55
N THR A 203 1.28 -25.55 -0.32
CA THR A 203 2.66 -26.03 -0.33
C THR A 203 3.54 -25.08 -1.14
N ASP A 204 4.66 -24.66 -0.55
CA ASP A 204 5.63 -23.77 -1.19
C ASP A 204 6.65 -24.56 -2.03
N TYR A 205 6.82 -24.11 -3.29
CA TYR A 205 7.73 -24.70 -4.27
C TYR A 205 8.82 -23.73 -4.73
N SER A 206 9.06 -22.64 -4.00
CA SER A 206 10.05 -21.60 -4.36
C SER A 206 11.51 -22.03 -4.24
N GLU A 207 11.81 -23.25 -3.79
CA GLU A 207 13.16 -23.82 -3.60
C GLU A 207 14.12 -23.08 -2.63
N LEU A 208 13.76 -21.89 -2.13
CA LEU A 208 14.52 -21.11 -1.13
C LEU A 208 15.08 -21.90 0.07
N SER A 209 16.23 -21.51 0.61
CA SER A 209 16.60 -21.97 1.95
C SER A 209 15.62 -21.42 3.00
N ASP A 210 15.60 -22.04 4.19
CA ASP A 210 14.78 -21.55 5.28
C ASP A 210 15.18 -20.13 5.72
N LYS A 211 16.46 -19.77 5.55
CA LYS A 211 16.98 -18.41 5.82
C LYS A 211 16.43 -17.41 4.80
N SER A 212 16.47 -17.73 3.52
CA SER A 212 15.93 -16.88 2.45
C SER A 212 14.42 -16.72 2.59
N PHE A 213 13.70 -17.79 2.95
CA PHE A 213 12.27 -17.69 3.22
C PHE A 213 11.95 -16.81 4.44
N GLN A 214 12.74 -16.88 5.53
CA GLN A 214 12.58 -15.98 6.69
C GLN A 214 12.84 -14.52 6.34
N ILE A 215 13.79 -14.24 5.43
CA ILE A 215 14.02 -12.88 4.91
C ILE A 215 12.78 -12.40 4.14
N PHE A 216 12.25 -13.24 3.25
CA PHE A 216 11.03 -12.95 2.49
C PHE A 216 9.83 -12.69 3.42
N GLU A 217 9.61 -13.58 4.39
CA GLU A 217 8.55 -13.44 5.40
C GLU A 217 8.66 -12.10 6.12
N TYR A 218 9.84 -11.75 6.66
CA TYR A 218 10.03 -10.48 7.35
C TYR A 218 9.85 -9.26 6.44
N TRP A 219 10.33 -9.35 5.20
CA TRP A 219 10.24 -8.27 4.22
C TRP A 219 8.80 -7.97 3.82
N ILE A 220 7.94 -8.99 3.72
CA ILE A 220 6.51 -8.82 3.40
C ILE A 220 5.82 -7.86 4.37
N TYR A 221 6.20 -7.88 5.65
CA TYR A 221 5.63 -6.97 6.64
C TYR A 221 6.39 -5.65 6.75
N SER A 222 7.72 -5.68 6.70
CA SER A 222 8.53 -4.51 7.12
C SER A 222 9.02 -3.65 5.96
N ASN A 223 8.99 -4.15 4.73
CA ASN A 223 9.73 -3.58 3.59
C ASN A 223 11.23 -3.42 3.87
N GLN A 224 11.76 -4.19 4.83
CA GLN A 224 13.15 -4.20 5.28
C GLN A 224 13.67 -5.64 5.27
N ILE A 225 14.99 -5.78 5.26
CA ILE A 225 15.67 -7.06 5.50
C ILE A 225 16.07 -7.10 6.97
N LYS A 226 15.94 -8.25 7.64
CA LYS A 226 16.30 -8.38 9.06
C LYS A 226 17.82 -8.27 9.25
N ASP A 227 18.30 -7.37 10.12
CA ASP A 227 19.74 -7.12 10.35
C ASP A 227 20.49 -8.33 10.93
N GLU A 228 19.78 -9.21 11.64
CA GLU A 228 20.36 -10.38 12.31
C GLU A 228 20.77 -11.50 11.33
N ILE A 229 20.31 -11.45 10.08
CA ILE A 229 20.59 -12.48 9.09
C ILE A 229 21.79 -12.04 8.26
N GLN A 230 22.91 -12.74 8.42
CA GLN A 230 24.07 -12.56 7.55
C GLN A 230 23.67 -12.93 6.12
N ILE A 231 23.61 -11.92 5.25
CA ILE A 231 23.34 -12.11 3.82
C ILE A 231 24.62 -12.63 3.17
N THR A 232 24.52 -13.77 2.48
CA THR A 232 25.59 -14.35 1.66
C THR A 232 25.23 -14.22 0.19
N GLN A 233 26.20 -14.39 -0.71
CA GLN A 233 25.93 -14.42 -2.16
C GLN A 233 24.89 -15.49 -2.54
N GLU A 234 24.97 -16.67 -1.93
CA GLU A 234 23.99 -17.76 -2.08
C GLU A 234 22.57 -17.32 -1.69
N ILE A 235 22.42 -16.59 -0.57
CA ILE A 235 21.12 -16.06 -0.15
C ILE A 235 20.57 -15.05 -1.16
N ILE A 236 21.43 -14.21 -1.77
CA ILE A 236 21.00 -13.25 -2.79
C ILE A 236 20.49 -13.97 -4.03
N GLU A 237 21.23 -14.96 -4.51
CA GLU A 237 20.85 -15.78 -5.68
C GLU A 237 19.52 -16.52 -5.43
N GLU A 238 19.34 -17.09 -4.24
CA GLU A 238 18.06 -17.68 -3.86
C GLU A 238 16.94 -16.63 -3.83
N LEU A 239 17.18 -15.46 -3.21
CA LEU A 239 16.16 -14.42 -3.12
C LEU A 239 15.79 -13.84 -4.48
N GLU A 240 16.69 -13.78 -5.45
CA GLU A 240 16.39 -13.41 -6.84
C GLU A 240 15.38 -14.37 -7.45
N ILE A 241 15.60 -15.69 -7.30
CA ILE A 241 14.65 -16.73 -7.72
C ILE A 241 13.30 -16.55 -6.99
N GLY A 242 13.34 -16.27 -5.69
CA GLY A 242 12.15 -16.03 -4.88
C GLY A 242 11.35 -14.81 -5.32
N ILE A 243 12.02 -13.70 -5.65
CA ILE A 243 11.41 -12.45 -6.14
C ILE A 243 10.60 -12.72 -7.41
N ASP A 244 11.15 -13.51 -8.33
CA ASP A 244 10.45 -13.90 -9.55
C ASP A 244 9.31 -14.88 -9.27
N TYR A 245 9.56 -15.91 -8.44
CA TYR A 245 8.55 -16.91 -8.07
C TYR A 245 7.32 -16.27 -7.43
N PHE A 246 7.51 -15.41 -6.43
CA PHE A 246 6.44 -14.70 -5.73
C PHE A 246 5.89 -13.49 -6.52
N GLN A 247 6.40 -13.25 -7.73
CA GLN A 247 6.03 -12.17 -8.64
C GLN A 247 6.14 -10.78 -8.00
N LEU A 248 7.23 -10.56 -7.25
CA LEU A 248 7.49 -9.28 -6.57
C LEU A 248 8.11 -8.24 -7.49
N ASN A 249 8.85 -8.66 -8.52
CA ASN A 249 9.55 -7.78 -9.46
C ASN A 249 8.63 -6.80 -10.21
N GLN A 250 7.38 -7.18 -10.48
CA GLN A 250 6.39 -6.32 -11.14
C GLN A 250 5.97 -5.16 -10.23
N THR A 251 5.88 -5.42 -8.93
CA THR A 251 5.41 -4.47 -7.93
C THR A 251 6.56 -3.69 -7.29
N TYR A 252 7.74 -4.31 -7.15
CA TYR A 252 8.91 -3.77 -6.46
C TYR A 252 10.18 -4.02 -7.28
N PRO A 253 10.37 -3.29 -8.40
CA PRO A 253 11.49 -3.53 -9.32
C PRO A 253 12.88 -3.32 -8.70
N ASN A 254 12.97 -2.54 -7.61
CA ASN A 254 14.24 -2.22 -6.95
C ASN A 254 14.54 -3.11 -5.72
N LEU A 255 13.76 -4.17 -5.48
CA LEU A 255 13.95 -5.03 -4.31
C LEU A 255 15.31 -5.74 -4.34
N LEU A 256 15.72 -6.26 -5.50
CA LEU A 256 17.00 -6.93 -5.66
C LEU A 256 18.18 -5.98 -5.37
N ASP A 257 18.10 -4.74 -5.85
CA ASP A 257 19.12 -3.71 -5.56
C ASP A 257 19.23 -3.43 -4.05
N LEU A 258 18.11 -3.44 -3.34
CA LEU A 258 18.08 -3.25 -1.88
C LEU A 258 18.75 -4.42 -1.15
N LEU A 259 18.56 -5.66 -1.62
CA LEU A 259 19.25 -6.84 -1.10
C LEU A 259 20.76 -6.77 -1.34
N ILE A 260 21.19 -6.44 -2.56
CA ILE A 260 22.61 -6.31 -2.95
C ILE A 260 23.29 -5.20 -2.15
N ASN A 261 22.64 -4.05 -1.97
CA ASN A 261 23.20 -2.97 -1.17
C ASN A 261 23.40 -3.36 0.29
N LYS A 262 22.51 -4.19 0.86
CA LYS A 262 22.68 -4.68 2.23
C LYS A 262 23.80 -5.71 2.36
N PHE A 263 24.05 -6.51 1.32
CA PHE A 263 25.18 -7.43 1.31
C PHE A 263 26.54 -6.72 1.31
N ASN A 264 26.62 -5.56 0.65
CA ASN A 264 27.86 -4.81 0.50
C ASN A 264 28.19 -3.88 1.68
N ASN A 265 27.31 -3.75 2.68
CA ASN A 265 27.47 -2.90 3.87
C ASN A 265 27.58 -3.73 5.13
#